data_AF-A0A6C0KSI6-F1
#
_entry.id   AF-A0A6C0KSI6-F1
#
_cell.length_a   1.000
_cell.length_b   1.000
_cell.length_c   1.000
_cell.angle_alpha   90.00
_cell.angle_beta   90.00
_cell.angle_gamma   90.00
#
_symmetry.space_group_name_H-M   'P 1'
#
loop_
_entity.id
_entity.type
_entity.pdbx_description
1 polymer ?
#
loop_
_entity_poly.entity_id
_entity_poly.type
_entity_poly.pdbx_seq_one_letter_code
_entity_poly.pdbx_strand_id
1 'polypeptide(L)'
;MADQEDLFSDEDELDNPSPLPINTTQLLQLISHLTGSVEAQLHRMPYGISQEILQVPLPNTSEDDFHAIQLLYQSDTESEAESESESESESESEPKRRRLNCPPIDYRYFQLNSLEEFYFSEADGKNIVLPFHIEPNRIIRNIISVLPVSVKDRLLYLNKFMKQNELLDEHNRVLCTNMREQVCTAYFREYKLRWTFRNVLQRWRIYYMDKRFKKEIDPITLADPVKEVFVYDWSVKKKFVFDAKALSQVMETDLLYHEGGFALPKYPRNPWTNLSFTYLQLLSIYHQLHAHGELRWAFQTLRQYNFNKSIWQLYHHSTITLYGIKNSIRLLDTADARDLLEDFIFSKMDELHLQSNNRIEAAYRQGLHRLPNHWYIERFKHLAIMHYEAYHFNRSKKHIINPMCKELFKKQHIFIADLVEKGVIL
;
A
#
# COMPACT_ATOMS: atom_id res chain seq x y z
N MET A 1 -49.52 11.41 -35.89
CA MET A 1 -49.24 12.77 -36.42
C MET A 1 -48.11 13.35 -35.59
N ALA A 2 -46.84 13.33 -35.98
CA ALA A 2 -46.09 12.82 -37.12
C ALA A 2 -44.72 12.39 -36.52
N ASP A 3 -44.29 11.15 -36.71
CA ASP A 3 -43.38 10.72 -37.77
C ASP A 3 -42.14 11.60 -37.91
N GLN A 4 -41.04 11.13 -37.30
CA GLN A 4 -39.67 11.43 -37.72
C GLN A 4 -38.82 10.18 -37.50
N GLU A 5 -38.86 9.33 -38.52
CA GLU A 5 -37.78 8.43 -38.91
C GLU A 5 -36.60 9.30 -39.39
N ASP A 6 -35.37 8.91 -39.04
CA ASP A 6 -34.35 8.45 -40.00
C ASP A 6 -32.88 8.78 -39.64
N LEU A 7 -32.04 7.78 -39.94
CA LEU A 7 -30.63 7.83 -40.33
C LEU A 7 -29.55 8.24 -39.30
N PHE A 8 -28.89 7.24 -38.72
CA PHE A 8 -27.42 7.14 -38.56
C PHE A 8 -27.07 5.65 -38.48
N SER A 9 -26.88 4.98 -39.62
CA SER A 9 -25.58 4.71 -40.30
C SER A 9 -24.61 3.87 -39.46
N ASP A 10 -24.49 2.62 -39.91
CA ASP A 10 -23.54 1.60 -39.49
C ASP A 10 -22.10 2.13 -39.39
N GLU A 11 -21.49 2.03 -38.21
CA GLU A 11 -20.04 2.15 -38.03
C GLU A 11 -19.44 0.78 -37.69
N ASP A 12 -18.75 0.25 -38.69
CA ASP A 12 -17.68 -0.75 -38.71
C ASP A 12 -17.35 -1.47 -37.39
N GLU A 13 -17.84 -2.70 -37.31
CA GLU A 13 -17.36 -3.75 -36.41
C GLU A 13 -15.92 -4.16 -36.84
N LEU A 14 -14.92 -3.42 -36.34
CA LEU A 14 -13.51 -3.77 -36.52
C LEU A 14 -13.18 -5.04 -35.72
N ASP A 15 -13.07 -6.16 -36.44
CA ASP A 15 -12.47 -7.42 -35.99
C ASP A 15 -11.14 -7.14 -35.28
N ASN A 16 -11.12 -7.32 -33.96
CA ASN A 16 -9.88 -7.34 -33.19
C ASN A 16 -9.15 -8.66 -33.49
N PRO A 17 -7.99 -8.65 -34.17
CA PRO A 17 -7.24 -9.87 -34.40
C PRO A 17 -6.79 -10.42 -33.04
N SER A 18 -7.19 -11.66 -32.76
CA SER A 18 -6.68 -12.41 -31.62
C SER A 18 -5.14 -12.43 -31.69
N PRO A 19 -4.42 -12.09 -30.60
CA PRO A 19 -2.97 -11.99 -30.66
C PRO A 19 -2.39 -13.38 -30.89
N LEU A 20 -1.65 -13.52 -31.99
CA LEU A 20 -0.87 -14.71 -32.31
C LEU A 20 0.04 -15.07 -31.11
N PRO A 21 0.20 -16.36 -30.78
CA PRO A 21 1.07 -16.80 -29.70
C PRO A 21 2.50 -16.36 -29.99
N ILE A 22 3.14 -15.73 -28.99
CA ILE A 22 4.55 -15.35 -29.05
C ILE A 22 5.38 -16.63 -29.22
N ASN A 23 6.07 -16.73 -30.35
CA ASN A 23 6.99 -17.83 -30.63
C ASN A 23 8.10 -17.85 -29.55
N THR A 24 8.45 -19.03 -29.05
CA THR A 24 9.50 -19.31 -28.06
C THR A 24 10.82 -18.57 -28.37
N THR A 25 11.13 -18.36 -29.65
CA THR A 25 12.32 -17.62 -30.09
C THR A 25 12.27 -16.13 -29.72
N GLN A 26 11.10 -15.48 -29.81
CA GLN A 26 10.91 -14.09 -29.39
C GLN A 26 10.99 -13.93 -27.87
N LEU A 27 10.48 -14.92 -27.13
CA LEU A 27 10.61 -14.97 -25.66
C LEU A 27 12.08 -15.12 -25.23
N LEU A 28 12.85 -15.98 -25.89
CA LEU A 28 14.28 -16.19 -25.61
C LEU A 28 15.13 -14.98 -26.00
N GLN A 29 14.82 -14.30 -27.12
CA GLN A 29 15.46 -13.03 -27.49
C GLN A 29 15.15 -11.92 -26.48
N LEU A 30 13.90 -11.83 -26.00
CA LEU A 30 13.52 -10.87 -24.94
C LEU A 30 14.26 -11.16 -23.63
N ILE A 31 14.38 -12.43 -23.24
CA ILE A 31 15.14 -12.85 -22.05
C ILE A 31 16.62 -12.48 -22.20
N SER A 32 17.24 -12.79 -23.35
CA SER A 32 18.64 -12.46 -23.64
C SER A 32 18.91 -10.94 -23.62
N HIS A 33 18.00 -10.14 -24.20
CA HIS A 33 18.14 -8.68 -24.23
C HIS A 33 17.93 -8.05 -22.84
N LEU A 34 17.06 -8.63 -22.01
CA LEU A 34 16.78 -8.15 -20.64
C LEU A 34 17.84 -8.59 -19.63
N THR A 35 18.53 -9.71 -19.83
CA THR A 35 19.62 -10.17 -18.95
C THR A 35 20.96 -9.55 -19.35
N GLY A 36 21.24 -9.37 -20.65
CA GLY A 36 22.47 -8.72 -21.13
C GLY A 36 22.55 -7.22 -20.86
N SER A 37 21.41 -6.52 -20.77
CA SER A 37 21.38 -5.08 -20.47
C SER A 37 21.69 -4.74 -19.00
N VAL A 38 21.69 -5.71 -18.09
CA VAL A 38 21.90 -5.47 -16.65
C VAL A 38 23.37 -5.23 -16.32
N GLU A 39 24.30 -5.89 -17.00
CA GLU A 39 25.75 -5.65 -16.81
C GLU A 39 26.20 -4.31 -17.42
N ALA A 40 25.57 -3.85 -18.49
CA ALA A 40 25.93 -2.58 -19.15
C ALA A 40 25.37 -1.33 -18.45
N GLN A 41 24.27 -1.43 -17.68
CA GLN A 41 23.68 -0.29 -16.97
C GLN A 41 24.20 -0.10 -15.55
N LEU A 42 24.75 -1.14 -14.91
CA LEU A 42 25.38 -1.05 -13.58
C LEU A 42 26.72 -0.29 -13.58
N HIS A 43 27.37 -0.13 -14.73
CA HIS A 43 28.64 0.61 -14.87
C HIS A 43 28.52 2.09 -15.25
N ARG A 44 27.30 2.66 -15.34
CA ARG A 44 27.09 4.07 -15.78
C ARG A 44 26.39 4.99 -14.76
N MET A 45 26.28 4.60 -13.49
CA MET A 45 25.77 5.49 -12.44
C MET A 45 26.94 6.17 -11.71
N PRO A 46 27.08 7.51 -11.73
CA PRO A 46 28.05 8.21 -10.91
C PRO A 46 27.50 8.37 -9.50
N TYR A 47 27.79 7.42 -8.61
CA TYR A 47 27.56 7.61 -7.18
C TYR A 47 28.79 8.26 -6.55
N GLY A 48 28.75 9.58 -6.48
CA GLY A 48 29.49 10.37 -5.50
C GLY A 48 28.48 11.03 -4.57
N ILE A 49 28.04 10.33 -3.52
CA ILE A 49 27.35 10.94 -2.38
C ILE A 49 27.95 10.33 -1.13
N SER A 50 28.65 11.17 -0.38
CA SER A 50 29.32 10.90 0.88
C SER A 50 28.36 10.29 1.90
N GLN A 51 28.79 9.19 2.52
CA GLN A 51 28.23 8.68 3.76
C GLN A 51 28.61 9.63 4.89
N GLU A 52 27.79 10.63 5.17
CA GLU A 52 27.80 11.29 6.47
C GLU A 52 26.45 12.00 6.68
N ILE A 53 25.86 11.79 7.87
CA ILE A 53 24.66 12.44 8.43
C ILE A 53 23.31 11.73 8.16
N LEU A 54 22.95 10.78 9.04
CA LEU A 54 21.69 10.73 9.83
C LEU A 54 21.59 9.40 10.61
N GLN A 55 22.39 9.26 11.66
CA GLN A 55 22.03 8.37 12.77
C GLN A 55 21.13 9.16 13.72
N VAL A 56 19.81 9.01 13.58
CA VAL A 56 18.87 9.39 14.63
C VAL A 56 18.78 8.19 15.57
N PRO A 57 19.05 8.34 16.89
CA PRO A 57 18.90 7.24 17.82
C PRO A 57 17.43 6.82 17.86
N LEU A 58 17.18 5.51 17.74
CA LEU A 58 15.89 4.93 18.14
C LEU A 58 15.63 5.33 19.60
N PRO A 59 14.42 5.77 19.97
CA PRO A 59 14.09 5.99 21.37
C PRO A 59 14.20 4.64 22.10
N ASN A 60 14.89 4.65 23.25
CA ASN A 60 14.94 3.51 24.17
C ASN A 60 13.51 3.22 24.63
N THR A 61 12.83 2.27 23.99
CA THR A 61 11.57 1.70 24.46
C THR A 61 11.87 0.88 25.70
N SER A 62 11.20 1.17 26.82
CA SER A 62 11.27 0.33 28.02
C SER A 62 10.68 -1.05 27.71
N GLU A 63 11.13 -2.08 28.42
CA GLU A 63 10.58 -3.45 28.28
C GLU A 63 9.07 -3.51 28.54
N ASP A 64 8.53 -2.54 29.28
CA ASP A 64 7.10 -2.40 29.57
C ASP A 64 6.25 -2.06 28.31
N ASP A 65 6.79 -1.27 27.36
CA ASP A 65 6.08 -0.94 26.12
C ASP A 65 5.97 -2.14 25.18
N PHE A 66 6.95 -3.06 25.25
CA PHE A 66 6.96 -4.28 24.44
C PHE A 66 5.88 -5.27 24.88
N HIS A 67 5.62 -5.34 26.19
CA HIS A 67 4.61 -6.23 26.77
C HIS A 67 3.18 -5.79 26.43
N ALA A 68 2.93 -4.47 26.37
CA ALA A 68 1.63 -3.92 25.98
C ALA A 68 1.30 -4.18 24.49
N ILE A 69 2.31 -4.13 23.61
CA ILE A 69 2.16 -4.44 22.17
C ILE A 69 1.87 -5.92 21.96
N GLN A 70 2.43 -6.81 22.78
CA GLN A 70 2.23 -8.26 22.67
C GLN A 70 0.84 -8.72 23.11
N LEU A 71 0.21 -8.02 24.07
CA LEU A 71 -1.16 -8.29 24.51
C LEU A 71 -2.22 -7.86 23.48
N LEU A 72 -1.99 -6.75 22.76
CA LEU A 72 -2.89 -6.31 21.68
C LEU A 72 -2.88 -7.25 20.47
N TYR A 73 -1.77 -7.97 20.23
CA TYR A 73 -1.70 -8.96 19.15
C TYR A 73 -2.43 -10.27 19.46
N GLN A 74 -2.76 -10.55 20.71
CA GLN A 74 -3.45 -11.78 21.10
C GLN A 74 -4.98 -11.63 21.05
N SER A 75 -5.51 -10.44 21.32
CA SER A 75 -6.96 -10.19 21.34
C SER A 75 -7.65 -10.23 19.97
N ASP A 76 -6.91 -9.99 18.88
CA ASP A 76 -7.48 -9.94 17.53
C ASP A 76 -7.58 -11.32 16.86
N THR A 77 -7.01 -12.37 17.46
CA THR A 77 -6.96 -13.72 16.88
C THR A 77 -8.05 -14.67 17.35
N GLU A 78 -8.89 -14.28 18.31
CA GLU A 78 -9.86 -15.20 18.96
C GLU A 78 -11.33 -14.96 18.58
N SER A 79 -11.65 -14.08 17.61
CA SER A 79 -13.04 -13.70 17.30
C SER A 79 -13.64 -14.25 16.00
N GLU A 80 -12.96 -15.14 15.28
CA GLU A 80 -13.50 -15.77 14.06
C GLU A 80 -13.30 -17.29 14.04
N ALA A 81 -14.03 -18.03 14.86
CA ALA A 81 -14.11 -19.48 14.74
C ALA A 81 -15.39 -20.08 15.36
N GLU A 82 -16.57 -19.72 14.83
CA GLU A 82 -17.79 -20.53 15.03
C GLU A 82 -18.62 -20.59 13.74
N SER A 83 -18.73 -21.79 13.16
CA SER A 83 -19.94 -22.35 12.53
C SER A 83 -19.64 -23.75 11.98
N GLU A 84 -20.36 -24.74 12.54
CA GLU A 84 -21.12 -25.82 11.87
C GLU A 84 -20.43 -26.70 10.80
N SER A 85 -20.75 -27.98 10.59
CA SER A 85 -21.52 -29.03 11.26
C SER A 85 -21.32 -30.30 10.39
N GLU A 86 -21.62 -31.46 10.95
CA GLU A 86 -21.50 -32.81 10.38
C GLU A 86 -22.19 -33.03 9.00
N SER A 87 -21.66 -33.94 8.18
CA SER A 87 -22.45 -35.04 7.58
C SER A 87 -21.58 -36.02 6.76
N GLU A 88 -21.99 -37.28 6.82
CA GLU A 88 -21.37 -38.45 6.23
C GLU A 88 -21.77 -38.69 4.76
N SER A 89 -20.92 -39.47 4.09
CA SER A 89 -21.25 -40.53 3.12
C SER A 89 -21.41 -40.23 1.63
N GLU A 90 -21.04 -41.28 0.90
CA GLU A 90 -21.37 -41.67 -0.47
C GLU A 90 -20.39 -41.38 -1.62
N SER A 91 -20.02 -42.52 -2.21
CA SER A 91 -19.19 -42.77 -3.37
C SER A 91 -19.86 -42.33 -4.66
N GLU A 92 -19.18 -41.57 -5.50
CA GLU A 92 -19.53 -41.44 -6.91
C GLU A 92 -18.32 -41.64 -7.83
N SER A 93 -18.56 -42.49 -8.82
CA SER A 93 -17.65 -42.98 -9.83
C SER A 93 -17.16 -41.89 -10.79
N GLU A 94 -15.85 -41.87 -11.04
CA GLU A 94 -15.25 -41.03 -12.07
C GLU A 94 -15.86 -41.26 -13.47
N PRO A 95 -16.03 -40.20 -14.28
CA PRO A 95 -16.57 -40.32 -15.62
C PRO A 95 -15.58 -41.02 -16.56
N LYS A 96 -16.02 -42.12 -17.18
CA LYS A 96 -15.32 -42.78 -18.29
C LYS A 96 -15.16 -41.79 -19.46
N ARG A 97 -14.02 -41.09 -19.52
CA ARG A 97 -13.60 -40.31 -20.68
C ARG A 97 -13.47 -41.24 -21.88
N ARG A 98 -14.37 -41.09 -22.86
CA ARG A 98 -14.24 -41.67 -24.20
C ARG A 98 -12.87 -41.27 -24.77
N ARG A 99 -12.00 -42.26 -24.97
CA ARG A 99 -10.78 -42.09 -25.76
C ARG A 99 -11.22 -41.85 -27.20
N LEU A 100 -11.10 -40.60 -27.67
CA LEU A 100 -10.99 -40.34 -29.10
C LEU A 100 -9.74 -41.07 -29.56
N ASN A 101 -9.92 -42.02 -30.48
CA ASN A 101 -8.83 -42.68 -31.19
C ASN A 101 -8.15 -41.63 -32.07
N CYS A 102 -7.26 -40.83 -31.49
CA CYS A 102 -6.25 -40.14 -32.27
C CYS A 102 -5.27 -41.18 -32.79
N PRO A 103 -4.89 -41.13 -34.08
CA PRO A 103 -3.78 -41.93 -34.58
C PRO A 103 -2.54 -41.65 -33.71
N PRO A 104 -1.67 -42.65 -33.50
CA PRO A 104 -0.45 -42.44 -32.71
C PRO A 104 0.32 -41.27 -33.31
N ILE A 105 0.50 -40.22 -32.52
CA ILE A 105 1.30 -39.06 -32.91
C ILE A 105 2.71 -39.58 -33.13
N ASP A 106 3.18 -39.52 -34.38
CA ASP A 106 4.54 -39.89 -34.71
C ASP A 106 5.47 -38.77 -34.24
N TYR A 107 6.01 -38.91 -33.03
CA TYR A 107 6.92 -37.94 -32.42
C TYR A 107 8.27 -37.81 -33.15
N ARG A 108 8.50 -38.59 -34.22
CA ARG A 108 9.71 -38.51 -35.05
C ARG A 108 9.59 -37.52 -36.20
N TYR A 109 8.40 -36.95 -36.42
CA TYR A 109 8.15 -36.03 -37.53
C TYR A 109 7.33 -34.83 -37.05
N PHE A 110 7.80 -33.63 -37.36
CA PHE A 110 7.01 -32.42 -37.17
C PHE A 110 7.25 -31.45 -38.33
N GLN A 111 6.14 -30.93 -38.88
CA GLN A 111 6.14 -29.97 -39.97
C GLN A 111 5.60 -28.64 -39.47
N LEU A 112 6.37 -27.58 -39.68
CA LEU A 112 5.95 -26.22 -39.33
C LEU A 112 4.98 -25.66 -40.36
N ASN A 113 4.21 -24.64 -39.96
CA ASN A 113 3.34 -23.89 -40.87
C ASN A 113 4.13 -23.15 -41.98
N SER A 114 5.47 -23.06 -41.85
CA SER A 114 6.39 -22.59 -42.89
C SER A 114 6.68 -23.62 -43.98
N LEU A 115 6.09 -24.84 -43.89
CA LEU A 115 6.33 -26.00 -44.73
C LEU A 115 7.72 -26.65 -44.57
N GLU A 116 8.53 -26.21 -43.60
CA GLU A 116 9.76 -26.90 -43.26
C GLU A 116 9.47 -28.16 -42.43
N GLU A 117 10.06 -29.27 -42.86
CA GLU A 117 9.88 -30.59 -42.29
C GLU A 117 11.10 -30.98 -41.46
N PHE A 118 10.87 -31.40 -40.22
CA PHE A 118 11.91 -31.86 -39.30
C PHE A 118 11.69 -33.32 -38.94
N TYR A 119 12.75 -34.11 -39.09
CA TYR A 119 12.79 -35.52 -38.72
C TYR A 119 13.72 -35.69 -37.53
N PHE A 120 13.23 -36.33 -36.47
CA PHE A 120 14.00 -36.62 -35.27
C PHE A 120 14.35 -38.10 -35.22
N SER A 121 15.64 -38.41 -35.12
CA SER A 121 16.07 -39.74 -34.70
C SER A 121 15.91 -39.91 -33.19
N GLU A 122 15.86 -41.15 -32.68
CA GLU A 122 15.86 -41.43 -31.23
C GLU A 122 17.10 -40.85 -30.49
N ALA A 123 18.14 -40.47 -31.23
CA ALA A 123 19.32 -39.79 -30.70
C ALA A 123 19.13 -38.27 -30.59
N ASP A 124 18.33 -37.63 -31.45
CA ASP A 124 18.19 -36.17 -31.51
C ASP A 124 17.35 -35.61 -30.36
N GLY A 125 16.40 -36.39 -29.84
CA GLY A 125 15.65 -36.04 -28.62
C GLY A 125 16.51 -35.90 -27.36
N LYS A 126 17.77 -36.36 -27.38
CA LYS A 126 18.74 -36.18 -26.28
C LYS A 126 19.46 -34.83 -26.31
N ASN A 127 19.48 -34.14 -27.44
CA ASN A 127 20.27 -32.91 -27.64
C ASN A 127 19.44 -31.62 -27.52
N ILE A 128 18.11 -31.72 -27.45
CA ILE A 128 17.22 -30.56 -27.28
C ILE A 128 17.05 -30.19 -25.79
N VAL A 129 17.43 -31.09 -24.88
CA VAL A 129 17.49 -30.83 -23.45
C VAL A 129 18.96 -30.68 -23.05
N LEU A 130 19.27 -29.63 -22.27
CA LEU A 130 20.59 -29.16 -21.85
C LEU A 130 21.66 -30.28 -21.71
N PRO A 131 22.92 -30.04 -22.08
CA PRO A 131 23.92 -31.09 -22.14
C PRO A 131 24.14 -31.79 -20.78
N PHE A 132 24.44 -33.09 -20.83
CA PHE A 132 24.44 -34.04 -19.71
C PHE A 132 25.30 -33.65 -18.49
N HIS A 133 26.25 -32.72 -18.65
CA HIS A 133 27.10 -32.18 -17.59
C HIS A 133 26.49 -30.97 -16.85
N ILE A 134 25.34 -30.46 -17.33
CA ILE A 134 24.60 -29.33 -16.76
C ILE A 134 23.31 -29.81 -16.09
N GLU A 135 22.74 -30.94 -16.52
CA GLU A 135 21.54 -31.47 -15.89
C GLU A 135 21.85 -32.07 -14.52
N PRO A 136 21.12 -31.68 -13.45
CA PRO A 136 21.18 -32.42 -12.21
C PRO A 136 20.74 -33.87 -12.48
N ASN A 137 21.46 -34.82 -11.88
CA ASN A 137 21.15 -36.26 -11.94
C ASN A 137 19.63 -36.49 -11.83
N ARG A 138 19.06 -37.42 -12.62
CA ARG A 138 17.61 -37.73 -12.61
C ARG A 138 17.05 -37.94 -11.20
N ILE A 139 17.85 -38.52 -10.30
CA ILE A 139 17.53 -38.69 -8.88
C ILE A 139 17.34 -37.32 -8.21
N ILE A 140 18.23 -36.37 -8.45
CA ILE A 140 18.18 -35.00 -7.93
C ILE A 140 16.96 -34.27 -8.47
N ARG A 141 16.62 -34.41 -9.76
CA ARG A 141 15.37 -33.86 -10.32
C ARG A 141 14.14 -34.41 -9.61
N ASN A 142 14.08 -35.72 -9.38
CA ASN A 142 12.97 -36.34 -8.67
C ASN A 142 12.87 -35.81 -7.22
N ILE A 143 14.00 -35.69 -6.52
CA ILE A 143 14.07 -35.09 -5.17
C ILE A 143 13.54 -33.65 -5.20
N ILE A 144 13.97 -32.86 -6.18
CA ILE A 144 13.57 -31.46 -6.32
C ILE A 144 12.09 -31.31 -6.69
N SER A 145 11.55 -32.21 -7.51
CA SER A 145 10.14 -32.15 -7.94
C SER A 145 9.14 -32.31 -6.79
N VAL A 146 9.56 -32.91 -5.67
CA VAL A 146 8.73 -33.15 -4.48
C VAL A 146 8.96 -32.06 -3.41
N LEU A 147 9.70 -30.99 -3.72
CA LEU A 147 9.95 -29.92 -2.76
C LEU A 147 8.63 -29.25 -2.32
N PRO A 148 8.41 -29.08 -1.00
CA PRO A 148 7.25 -28.38 -0.48
C PRO A 148 7.13 -26.95 -1.01
N VAL A 149 5.94 -26.35 -0.94
CA VAL A 149 5.74 -24.97 -1.41
C VAL A 149 6.24 -23.94 -0.38
N SER A 150 6.01 -24.18 0.92
CA SER A 150 6.37 -23.25 1.99
C SER A 150 7.88 -23.25 2.28
N VAL A 151 8.44 -22.08 2.62
CA VAL A 151 9.87 -21.95 2.94
C VAL A 151 10.24 -22.79 4.16
N LYS A 152 9.38 -22.81 5.19
CA LYS A 152 9.58 -23.59 6.42
C LYS A 152 9.65 -25.08 6.11
N ASP A 153 8.70 -25.59 5.33
CA ASP A 153 8.65 -27.00 4.97
C ASP A 153 9.79 -27.41 4.05
N ARG A 154 10.23 -26.51 3.16
CA ARG A 154 11.45 -26.73 2.36
C ARG A 154 12.68 -26.86 3.22
N LEU A 155 12.87 -25.99 4.22
CA LEU A 155 14.00 -26.08 5.14
C LEU A 155 13.94 -27.37 5.96
N LEU A 156 12.77 -27.77 6.44
CA LEU A 156 12.57 -29.05 7.13
C LEU A 156 12.84 -30.25 6.22
N TYR A 157 12.40 -30.20 4.95
CA TYR A 157 12.65 -31.22 3.94
C TYR A 157 14.14 -31.37 3.66
N LEU A 158 14.84 -30.26 3.43
CA LEU A 158 16.30 -30.26 3.24
C LEU A 158 17.04 -30.75 4.50
N ASN A 159 16.53 -30.45 5.70
CA ASN A 159 17.10 -30.92 6.96
C ASN A 159 17.01 -32.46 7.14
N LYS A 160 16.04 -33.13 6.50
CA LYS A 160 15.96 -34.60 6.53
C LYS A 160 17.19 -35.26 5.90
N PHE A 161 17.76 -34.63 4.87
CA PHE A 161 19.00 -35.08 4.24
C PHE A 161 20.24 -34.79 5.08
N MET A 162 20.15 -33.86 6.05
CA MET A 162 21.27 -33.53 6.94
C MET A 162 21.46 -34.58 8.05
N LYS A 163 20.37 -35.16 8.56
CA LYS A 163 20.39 -36.05 9.73
C LYS A 163 20.72 -37.51 9.43
N GLN A 164 20.62 -37.96 8.17
CA GLN A 164 20.86 -39.37 7.80
C GLN A 164 22.36 -39.75 7.67
N ASN A 165 23.29 -38.79 7.80
CA ASN A 165 24.72 -39.01 7.56
C ASN A 165 25.48 -39.69 8.72
N GLU A 166 24.94 -39.73 9.93
CA GLU A 166 25.70 -40.20 11.10
C GLU A 166 25.94 -41.71 11.13
N LEU A 167 25.09 -42.52 10.48
CA LEU A 167 25.09 -43.99 10.57
C LEU A 167 25.73 -44.73 9.37
N LEU A 168 26.34 -44.01 8.42
CA LEU A 168 26.86 -44.61 7.18
C LEU A 168 28.38 -44.87 7.25
N ASP A 169 28.82 -45.97 6.63
CA ASP A 169 30.23 -46.29 6.39
C ASP A 169 30.95 -45.15 5.65
N GLU A 170 32.26 -45.01 5.85
CA GLU A 170 33.07 -43.89 5.36
C GLU A 170 32.99 -43.69 3.84
N HIS A 171 32.90 -44.78 3.05
CA HIS A 171 32.67 -44.70 1.60
C HIS A 171 31.29 -44.14 1.24
N ASN A 172 30.24 -44.57 1.96
CA ASN A 172 28.88 -44.08 1.76
C ASN A 172 28.71 -42.63 2.23
N ARG A 173 29.46 -42.20 3.26
CA ARG A 173 29.49 -40.79 3.70
C ARG A 173 29.99 -39.86 2.60
N VAL A 174 31.02 -40.24 1.85
CA VAL A 174 31.53 -39.43 0.73
C VAL A 174 30.49 -39.32 -0.39
N LEU A 175 29.84 -40.42 -0.75
CA LEU A 175 28.79 -40.44 -1.79
C LEU A 175 27.58 -39.58 -1.39
N CYS A 176 27.10 -39.73 -0.14
CA CYS A 176 25.99 -38.94 0.40
C CYS A 176 26.33 -37.45 0.52
N THR A 177 27.56 -37.10 0.87
CA THR A 177 28.01 -35.71 0.94
C THR A 177 28.02 -35.05 -0.44
N ASN A 178 28.51 -35.77 -1.46
CA ASN A 178 28.50 -35.30 -2.85
C ASN A 178 27.06 -35.14 -3.38
N MET A 179 26.18 -36.12 -3.14
CA MET A 179 24.76 -36.01 -3.51
C MET A 179 24.06 -34.84 -2.80
N ARG A 180 24.33 -34.61 -1.51
CA ARG A 180 23.78 -33.48 -0.75
C ARG A 180 24.19 -32.15 -1.37
N GLU A 181 25.48 -31.98 -1.67
CA GLU A 181 25.98 -30.75 -2.29
C GLU A 181 25.33 -30.51 -3.66
N GLN A 182 25.15 -31.56 -4.45
CA GLN A 182 24.47 -31.47 -5.74
C GLN A 182 22.98 -31.13 -5.60
N VAL A 183 22.27 -31.69 -4.62
CA VAL A 183 20.85 -31.35 -4.34
C VAL A 183 20.72 -29.90 -3.89
N CYS A 184 21.54 -29.45 -2.94
CA CYS A 184 21.54 -28.06 -2.48
C CYS A 184 21.87 -27.09 -3.61
N THR A 185 22.90 -27.40 -4.42
CA THR A 185 23.30 -26.57 -5.56
C THR A 185 22.19 -26.47 -6.60
N ALA A 186 21.57 -27.61 -6.94
CA ALA A 186 20.45 -27.64 -7.87
C ALA A 186 19.23 -26.88 -7.32
N TYR A 187 18.93 -27.00 -6.03
CA TYR A 187 17.89 -26.20 -5.36
C TYR A 187 18.15 -24.69 -5.44
N PHE A 188 19.37 -24.23 -5.12
CA PHE A 188 19.71 -22.82 -5.21
C PHE A 188 19.65 -22.29 -6.65
N ARG A 189 20.08 -23.09 -7.63
CA ARG A 189 19.94 -22.76 -9.06
C ARG A 189 18.48 -22.61 -9.45
N GLU A 190 17.64 -23.57 -9.06
CA GLU A 190 16.20 -23.52 -9.34
C GLU A 190 15.52 -22.34 -8.64
N TYR A 191 15.85 -22.08 -7.37
CA TYR A 191 15.32 -20.94 -6.63
C TYR A 191 15.65 -19.61 -7.33
N LYS A 192 16.92 -19.42 -7.71
CA LYS A 192 17.36 -18.25 -8.49
C LYS A 192 16.59 -18.16 -9.81
N LEU A 193 16.46 -19.27 -10.54
CA LEU A 193 15.74 -19.32 -11.81
C LEU A 193 14.25 -18.96 -11.64
N ARG A 194 13.56 -19.54 -10.65
CA ARG A 194 12.17 -19.20 -10.31
C ARG A 194 12.02 -17.72 -9.95
N TRP A 195 12.98 -17.16 -9.21
CA TRP A 195 13.00 -15.73 -8.88
C TRP A 195 13.15 -14.87 -10.14
N THR A 196 14.09 -15.20 -11.03
CA THR A 196 14.27 -14.53 -12.32
C THR A 196 13.00 -14.62 -13.18
N PHE A 197 12.39 -15.81 -13.30
CA PHE A 197 11.14 -15.99 -14.04
C PHE A 197 9.98 -15.19 -13.44
N ARG A 198 9.88 -15.10 -12.11
CA ARG A 198 8.88 -14.24 -11.45
C ARG A 198 9.08 -12.77 -11.83
N ASN A 199 10.31 -12.29 -11.84
CA ASN A 199 10.62 -10.91 -12.24
C ASN A 199 10.30 -10.66 -13.72
N VAL A 200 10.63 -11.61 -14.60
CA VAL A 200 10.28 -11.54 -16.03
C VAL A 200 8.76 -11.51 -16.20
N LEU A 201 8.03 -12.39 -15.52
CA LEU A 201 6.57 -12.42 -15.57
C LEU A 201 5.95 -11.13 -15.02
N GLN A 202 6.48 -10.58 -13.92
CA GLN A 202 6.01 -9.31 -13.37
C GLN A 202 6.24 -8.16 -14.35
N ARG A 203 7.45 -8.03 -14.91
CA ARG A 203 7.77 -7.03 -15.93
C ARG A 203 6.90 -7.18 -17.17
N TRP A 204 6.68 -8.42 -17.62
CA TRP A 204 5.80 -8.72 -18.73
C TRP A 204 4.38 -8.25 -18.42
N ARG A 205 3.82 -8.56 -17.24
CA ARG A 205 2.47 -8.09 -16.90
C ARG A 205 2.39 -6.56 -16.79
N ILE A 206 3.39 -5.89 -16.20
CA ILE A 206 3.48 -4.43 -16.15
C ILE A 206 3.45 -3.87 -17.57
N TYR A 207 4.29 -4.39 -18.46
CA TYR A 207 4.33 -4.01 -19.87
C TYR A 207 2.95 -4.13 -20.55
N TYR A 208 2.22 -5.21 -20.29
CA TYR A 208 0.86 -5.36 -20.83
C TYR A 208 -0.14 -4.35 -20.25
N MET A 209 -0.03 -3.99 -18.97
CA MET A 209 -0.87 -2.95 -18.38
C MET A 209 -0.53 -1.57 -18.96
N ASP A 210 0.76 -1.26 -19.13
CA ASP A 210 1.23 -0.04 -19.76
C ASP A 210 0.73 0.08 -21.20
N LYS A 211 0.76 -1.03 -21.97
CA LYS A 211 0.26 -1.03 -23.35
C LYS A 211 -1.25 -0.83 -23.44
N ARG A 212 -2.01 -1.29 -22.45
CA ARG A 212 -3.48 -1.11 -22.38
C ARG A 212 -3.90 0.23 -21.81
N PHE A 213 -2.98 0.94 -21.16
CA PHE A 213 -3.27 2.20 -20.52
C PHE A 213 -3.62 3.26 -21.57
N LYS A 214 -4.78 3.88 -21.40
CA LYS A 214 -5.17 5.10 -22.11
C LYS A 214 -4.88 6.27 -21.17
N LYS A 215 -4.35 7.38 -21.69
CA LYS A 215 -4.09 8.56 -20.89
C LYS A 215 -5.40 9.03 -20.26
N GLU A 216 -5.53 8.84 -18.95
CA GLU A 216 -6.70 9.23 -18.16
C GLU A 216 -6.38 10.52 -17.41
N ILE A 217 -7.40 11.36 -17.27
CA ILE A 217 -7.35 12.59 -16.46
C ILE A 217 -7.30 12.16 -14.99
N ASP A 218 -6.50 12.86 -14.18
CA ASP A 218 -6.40 12.59 -12.74
C ASP A 218 -7.75 12.87 -12.06
N PRO A 219 -8.34 11.91 -11.32
CA PRO A 219 -9.65 12.09 -10.71
C PRO A 219 -9.64 13.13 -9.58
N ILE A 220 -8.47 13.44 -9.00
CA ILE A 220 -8.39 14.42 -7.90
C ILE A 220 -8.38 15.84 -8.45
N THR A 221 -7.48 16.13 -9.40
CA THR A 221 -7.32 17.48 -9.96
C THR A 221 -8.23 17.78 -11.13
N LEU A 222 -8.82 16.75 -11.75
CA LEU A 222 -9.57 16.83 -13.00
C LEU A 222 -8.74 17.46 -14.14
N ALA A 223 -7.42 17.34 -14.05
CA ALA A 223 -6.45 17.88 -15.00
C ALA A 223 -5.41 16.82 -15.37
N ASP A 224 -4.60 17.12 -16.38
CA ASP A 224 -3.45 16.29 -16.74
C ASP A 224 -2.40 16.35 -15.62
N PRO A 225 -1.91 15.20 -15.12
CA PRO A 225 -0.94 15.17 -14.03
C PRO A 225 0.39 15.81 -14.46
N VAL A 226 0.92 16.72 -13.64
CA VAL A 226 2.22 17.37 -13.91
C VAL A 226 3.36 16.45 -13.51
N LYS A 227 3.23 15.82 -12.34
CA LYS A 227 4.17 14.81 -11.83
C LYS A 227 3.43 13.50 -11.65
N GLU A 228 3.62 12.58 -12.57
CA GLU A 228 2.86 11.32 -12.61
C GLU A 228 3.30 10.37 -11.48
N VAL A 229 2.32 9.82 -10.76
CA VAL A 229 2.48 8.68 -9.87
C VAL A 229 1.69 7.51 -10.41
N PHE A 230 2.41 6.42 -10.72
CA PHE A 230 1.87 5.20 -11.26
C PHE A 230 1.48 4.23 -10.15
N VAL A 231 0.24 3.76 -10.17
CA VAL A 231 -0.26 2.70 -9.29
C VAL A 231 -0.80 1.56 -10.13
N TYR A 232 -0.18 0.39 -10.00
CA TYR A 232 -0.64 -0.83 -10.66
C TYR A 232 -1.55 -1.61 -9.72
N ASP A 233 -2.76 -1.90 -10.18
CA ASP A 233 -3.70 -2.75 -9.47
C ASP A 233 -3.84 -4.10 -10.18
N TRP A 234 -3.38 -5.15 -9.51
CA TRP A 234 -3.41 -6.52 -10.02
C TRP A 234 -4.82 -7.12 -10.05
N SER A 235 -5.70 -6.66 -9.16
CA SER A 235 -7.08 -7.14 -9.08
C SER A 235 -7.88 -6.67 -10.31
N VAL A 236 -7.76 -5.39 -10.63
CA VAL A 236 -8.40 -4.75 -11.78
C VAL A 236 -7.58 -4.94 -13.08
N LYS A 237 -6.32 -5.36 -12.97
CA LYS A 237 -5.35 -5.45 -14.08
C LYS A 237 -5.22 -4.12 -14.83
N LYS A 238 -5.27 -3.01 -14.09
CA LYS A 238 -5.26 -1.65 -14.61
C LYS A 238 -4.15 -0.83 -13.96
N LYS A 239 -3.60 0.11 -14.74
CA LYS A 239 -2.70 1.16 -14.28
C LYS A 239 -3.49 2.43 -14.02
N PHE A 240 -3.32 3.00 -12.84
CA PHE A 240 -3.82 4.32 -12.47
C PHE A 240 -2.67 5.32 -12.44
N VAL A 241 -2.95 6.55 -12.88
CA VAL A 241 -2.00 7.65 -12.88
C VAL A 241 -2.63 8.81 -12.13
N PHE A 242 -1.88 9.38 -11.19
CA PHE A 242 -2.32 10.49 -10.37
C PHE A 242 -1.30 11.62 -10.42
N ASP A 243 -1.74 12.84 -10.14
CA ASP A 243 -0.80 13.92 -9.84
C ASP A 243 -0.17 13.72 -8.45
N ALA A 244 1.15 13.80 -8.37
CA ALA A 244 1.91 13.53 -7.15
C ALA A 244 1.50 14.42 -5.98
N LYS A 245 1.28 15.71 -6.23
CA LYS A 245 0.94 16.68 -5.19
C LYS A 245 -0.47 16.41 -4.65
N ALA A 246 -1.41 16.20 -5.56
CA ALA A 246 -2.80 15.92 -5.21
C ALA A 246 -2.95 14.60 -4.46
N LEU A 247 -2.32 13.52 -4.95
CA LEU A 247 -2.33 12.23 -4.26
C LEU A 247 -1.71 12.34 -2.86
N SER A 248 -0.55 12.99 -2.74
CA SER A 248 0.11 13.20 -1.46
C SER A 248 -0.78 13.96 -0.45
N GLN A 249 -1.51 14.98 -0.91
CA GLN A 249 -2.49 15.71 -0.10
C GLN A 249 -3.61 14.79 0.39
N VAL A 250 -4.23 14.00 -0.51
CA VAL A 250 -5.30 13.07 -0.15
C VAL A 250 -4.84 12.05 0.88
N MET A 251 -3.65 11.48 0.67
CA MET A 251 -3.07 10.52 1.61
C MET A 251 -2.78 11.15 2.98
N GLU A 252 -2.30 12.40 3.01
CA GLU A 252 -2.10 13.12 4.27
C GLU A 252 -3.43 13.43 4.96
N THR A 253 -4.47 13.83 4.22
CA THR A 253 -5.80 14.06 4.81
C THR A 253 -6.42 12.80 5.39
N ASP A 254 -6.22 11.64 4.75
CA ASP A 254 -6.65 10.34 5.29
C ASP A 254 -5.90 10.00 6.58
N LEU A 255 -4.58 10.17 6.58
CA LEU A 255 -3.72 9.86 7.73
C LEU A 255 -3.91 10.84 8.89
N LEU A 256 -4.29 12.08 8.63
CA LEU A 256 -4.56 13.11 9.64
C LEU A 256 -6.06 13.32 9.88
N TYR A 257 -6.89 12.37 9.44
CA TYR A 257 -8.32 12.41 9.68
C TYR A 257 -8.61 12.44 11.19
N HIS A 258 -9.56 13.28 11.56
CA HIS A 258 -9.98 13.50 12.93
C HIS A 258 -11.49 13.78 12.95
N GLU A 259 -12.11 13.47 14.08
CA GLU A 259 -13.54 13.66 14.32
C GLU A 259 -13.71 14.10 15.77
N GLY A 260 -14.45 15.18 16.01
CA GLY A 260 -14.60 15.74 17.36
C GLY A 260 -13.29 16.10 18.08
N GLY A 261 -12.23 16.42 17.35
CA GLY A 261 -10.89 16.66 17.92
C GLY A 261 -10.11 15.38 18.29
N PHE A 262 -10.70 14.20 18.09
CA PHE A 262 -10.03 12.91 18.29
C PHE A 262 -9.35 12.46 16.99
N ALA A 263 -8.09 12.05 17.10
CA ALA A 263 -7.32 11.51 15.98
C ALA A 263 -7.84 10.12 15.59
N LEU A 264 -8.34 9.98 14.36
CA LEU A 264 -8.87 8.74 13.80
C LEU A 264 -8.22 8.45 12.44
N PRO A 265 -6.90 8.20 12.39
CA PRO A 265 -6.18 8.04 11.13
C PRO A 265 -6.79 6.91 10.28
N LYS A 266 -6.97 7.19 9.00
CA LYS A 266 -7.47 6.25 7.99
C LYS A 266 -6.32 5.76 7.12
N TYR A 267 -6.41 4.51 6.66
CA TYR A 267 -5.46 4.02 5.66
C TYR A 267 -5.68 4.75 4.35
N PRO A 268 -4.59 5.18 3.66
CA PRO A 268 -4.71 5.81 2.36
C PRO A 268 -5.41 4.92 1.35
N ARG A 269 -6.36 5.50 0.61
CA ARG A 269 -7.18 4.78 -0.37
C ARG A 269 -6.91 5.26 -1.78
N ASN A 270 -7.15 4.37 -2.74
CA ASN A 270 -7.15 4.71 -4.14
C ASN A 270 -8.37 5.59 -4.45
N PRO A 271 -8.20 6.82 -4.95
CA PRO A 271 -9.31 7.72 -5.29
C PRO A 271 -10.29 7.15 -6.31
N TRP A 272 -9.84 6.26 -7.21
CA TRP A 272 -10.71 5.64 -8.22
C TRP A 272 -11.57 4.51 -7.68
N THR A 273 -10.99 3.62 -6.86
CA THR A 273 -11.65 2.39 -6.41
C THR A 273 -12.17 2.48 -4.98
N ASN A 274 -11.77 3.52 -4.23
CA ASN A 274 -11.98 3.67 -2.79
C ASN A 274 -11.48 2.46 -1.96
N LEU A 275 -10.58 1.65 -2.53
CA LEU A 275 -9.94 0.54 -1.84
C LEU A 275 -8.61 1.01 -1.22
N SER A 276 -8.30 0.50 -0.03
CA SER A 276 -7.01 0.75 0.61
C SER A 276 -5.86 0.25 -0.28
N PHE A 277 -4.79 1.05 -0.37
CA PHE A 277 -3.61 0.60 -1.10
C PHE A 277 -2.95 -0.60 -0.42
N THR A 278 -2.50 -1.56 -1.22
CA THR A 278 -1.67 -2.66 -0.74
C THR A 278 -0.29 -2.17 -0.31
N TYR A 279 0.42 -2.94 0.52
CA TYR A 279 1.77 -2.60 0.98
C TYR A 279 2.74 -2.30 -0.17
N LEU A 280 2.70 -3.09 -1.24
CA LEU A 280 3.58 -2.90 -2.41
C LEU A 280 3.23 -1.63 -3.18
N GLN A 281 1.94 -1.27 -3.27
CA GLN A 281 1.50 -0.01 -3.86
C GLN A 281 1.96 1.17 -3.02
N LEU A 282 1.78 1.13 -1.69
CA LEU A 282 2.27 2.17 -0.78
C LEU A 282 3.78 2.38 -0.89
N LEU A 283 4.55 1.29 -0.96
CA LEU A 283 6.01 1.35 -1.13
C LEU A 283 6.38 2.00 -2.48
N SER A 284 5.68 1.63 -3.56
CA SER A 284 5.90 2.21 -4.88
C SER A 284 5.55 3.71 -4.91
N ILE A 285 4.41 4.09 -4.32
CA ILE A 285 3.96 5.48 -4.20
C ILE A 285 4.98 6.29 -3.39
N TYR A 286 5.47 5.74 -2.26
CA TYR A 286 6.48 6.39 -1.43
C TYR A 286 7.74 6.77 -2.21
N HIS A 287 8.30 5.84 -2.99
CA HIS A 287 9.50 6.11 -3.77
C HIS A 287 9.26 7.14 -4.88
N GLN A 288 8.09 7.10 -5.52
CA GLN A 288 7.72 8.08 -6.55
C GLN A 288 7.52 9.48 -5.95
N LEU A 289 6.77 9.60 -4.84
CA LEU A 289 6.58 10.88 -4.15
C LEU A 289 7.89 11.46 -3.61
N HIS A 290 8.77 10.60 -3.09
CA HIS A 290 10.11 11.00 -2.66
C HIS A 290 10.95 11.53 -3.83
N ALA A 291 10.95 10.84 -4.97
CA ALA A 291 11.66 11.28 -6.17
C ALA A 291 11.12 12.62 -6.70
N HIS A 292 9.81 12.84 -6.60
CA HIS A 292 9.13 14.06 -7.03
C HIS A 292 9.27 15.24 -6.05
N GLY A 293 9.78 15.01 -4.84
CA GLY A 293 9.85 16.01 -3.77
C GLY A 293 8.50 16.40 -3.16
N GLU A 294 7.47 15.56 -3.37
CA GLU A 294 6.09 15.80 -2.89
C GLU A 294 5.76 14.95 -1.65
N LEU A 295 6.77 14.38 -0.98
CA LEU A 295 6.58 13.54 0.19
C LEU A 295 6.20 14.38 1.42
N ARG A 296 5.07 14.04 2.05
CA ARG A 296 4.56 14.69 3.26
C ARG A 296 4.97 13.96 4.53
N TRP A 297 5.03 14.69 5.64
CA TRP A 297 5.52 14.19 6.93
C TRP A 297 4.77 12.94 7.42
N ALA A 298 3.44 12.93 7.33
CA ALA A 298 2.63 11.80 7.82
C ALA A 298 2.97 10.51 7.06
N PHE A 299 3.12 10.60 5.73
CA PHE A 299 3.44 9.44 4.91
C PHE A 299 4.91 9.02 5.07
N GLN A 300 5.82 9.98 5.26
CA GLN A 300 7.23 9.71 5.55
C GLN A 300 7.43 8.95 6.86
N THR A 301 6.77 9.39 7.93
CA THR A 301 6.86 8.72 9.23
C THR A 301 6.14 7.38 9.20
N LEU A 302 5.00 7.27 8.52
CA LEU A 302 4.30 5.98 8.35
C LEU A 302 5.19 4.91 7.69
N ARG A 303 6.06 5.29 6.74
CA ARG A 303 7.04 4.37 6.13
C ARG A 303 8.02 3.80 7.15
N GLN A 304 8.44 4.59 8.15
CA GLN A 304 9.39 4.16 9.19
C GLN A 304 8.82 3.01 10.03
N TYR A 305 7.50 2.94 10.15
CA TYR A 305 6.78 1.86 10.83
C TYR A 305 6.24 0.79 9.86
N ASN A 306 6.88 0.62 8.69
CA ASN A 306 6.48 -0.36 7.67
C ASN A 306 5.00 -0.25 7.25
N PHE A 307 4.45 0.96 7.23
CA PHE A 307 3.05 1.20 6.95
C PHE A 307 2.07 0.53 7.93
N ASN A 308 2.51 0.17 9.14
CA ASN A 308 1.61 -0.25 10.21
C ASN A 308 0.98 0.99 10.87
N LYS A 309 -0.29 1.23 10.55
CA LYS A 309 -1.05 2.38 11.06
C LYS A 309 -1.20 2.36 12.57
N SER A 310 -1.47 1.21 13.18
CA SER A 310 -1.74 1.12 14.62
C SER A 310 -0.49 1.51 15.44
N ILE A 311 0.67 1.01 15.03
CA ILE A 311 1.95 1.36 15.66
C ILE A 311 2.28 2.84 15.41
N TRP A 312 2.12 3.31 14.17
CA TRP A 312 2.36 4.73 13.84
C TRP A 312 1.46 5.67 14.64
N GLN A 313 0.17 5.35 14.76
CA GLN A 313 -0.79 6.11 15.55
C GLN A 313 -0.40 6.15 17.02
N LEU A 314 0.08 5.03 17.60
CA LEU A 314 0.53 4.98 18.98
C LEU A 314 1.68 5.98 19.22
N TYR A 315 2.72 5.95 18.38
CA TYR A 315 3.90 6.82 18.54
C TYR A 315 3.62 8.28 18.21
N HIS A 316 2.75 8.56 17.24
CA HIS A 316 2.45 9.92 16.80
C HIS A 316 1.11 10.46 17.32
N HIS A 317 0.49 9.77 18.27
CA HIS A 317 -0.84 10.11 18.79
C HIS A 317 -0.93 11.59 19.17
N SER A 318 0.05 12.07 19.93
CA SER A 318 0.12 13.47 20.37
C SER A 318 0.13 14.46 19.21
N THR A 319 0.92 14.19 18.17
CA THR A 319 1.07 15.08 17.02
C THR A 319 -0.22 15.11 16.19
N ILE A 320 -0.83 13.95 15.96
CA ILE A 320 -2.05 13.83 15.15
C ILE A 320 -3.24 14.46 15.89
N THR A 321 -3.38 14.20 17.19
CA THR A 321 -4.43 14.80 18.03
C THR A 321 -4.32 16.32 18.03
N LEU A 322 -3.11 16.85 18.24
CA LEU A 322 -2.91 18.30 18.23
C LEU A 322 -3.16 18.90 16.83
N TYR A 323 -2.82 18.19 15.76
CA TYR A 323 -3.16 18.61 14.41
C TYR A 323 -4.67 18.67 14.22
N GLY A 324 -5.40 17.64 14.67
CA GLY A 324 -6.86 17.59 14.63
C GLY A 324 -7.49 18.76 15.36
N ILE A 325 -7.12 18.99 16.63
CA ILE A 325 -7.60 20.13 17.43
C ILE A 325 -7.31 21.46 16.71
N LYS A 326 -6.09 21.66 16.22
CA LYS A 326 -5.70 22.88 15.51
C LYS A 326 -6.53 23.08 14.25
N ASN A 327 -6.80 22.02 13.49
CA ASN A 327 -7.58 22.10 12.26
C ASN A 327 -9.06 22.35 12.53
N SER A 328 -9.67 21.62 13.48
CA SER A 328 -11.05 21.81 13.91
C SER A 328 -11.30 23.25 14.38
N ILE A 329 -10.45 23.78 15.28
CA ILE A 329 -10.61 25.16 15.79
C ILE A 329 -10.41 26.21 14.70
N ARG A 330 -9.51 25.96 13.73
CA ARG A 330 -9.28 26.89 12.62
C ARG A 330 -10.49 27.00 11.70
N LEU A 331 -11.07 25.87 11.32
CA LEU A 331 -12.15 25.81 10.33
C LEU A 331 -13.54 26.09 10.93
N LEU A 332 -13.83 25.57 12.14
CA LEU A 332 -15.16 25.63 12.78
C LEU A 332 -16.31 25.14 11.88
N ASP A 333 -16.00 24.20 10.99
CA ASP A 333 -16.93 23.62 10.02
C ASP A 333 -17.90 22.64 10.69
N THR A 334 -17.42 21.79 11.60
CA THR A 334 -18.24 20.81 12.34
C THR A 334 -18.90 21.41 13.58
N ALA A 335 -19.97 20.76 14.08
CA ALA A 335 -20.60 21.12 15.34
C ALA A 335 -19.62 20.95 16.51
N ASP A 336 -18.97 19.79 16.60
CA ASP A 336 -17.98 19.50 17.64
C ASP A 336 -16.84 20.51 17.69
N ALA A 337 -16.39 21.04 16.54
CA ALA A 337 -15.35 22.07 16.50
C ALA A 337 -15.82 23.40 17.12
N ARG A 338 -17.10 23.74 16.91
CA ARG A 338 -17.73 24.92 17.52
C ARG A 338 -17.93 24.72 19.01
N ASP A 339 -18.42 23.55 19.41
CA ASP A 339 -18.62 23.19 20.82
C ASP A 339 -17.29 23.19 21.58
N LEU A 340 -16.22 22.66 20.98
CA LEU A 340 -14.86 22.69 21.55
C LEU A 340 -14.39 24.14 21.81
N LEU A 341 -14.63 25.06 20.88
CA LEU A 341 -14.25 26.46 21.07
C LEU A 341 -15.18 27.18 22.07
N GLU A 342 -16.47 26.83 22.09
CA GLU A 342 -17.46 27.34 23.04
C GLU A 342 -17.10 26.95 24.47
N ASP A 343 -16.81 25.66 24.71
CA ASP A 343 -16.36 25.12 25.99
C ASP A 343 -15.11 25.85 26.49
N PHE A 344 -14.15 26.11 25.59
CA PHE A 344 -12.98 26.91 25.93
C PHE A 344 -13.35 28.34 26.37
N ILE A 345 -14.21 29.02 25.61
CA ILE A 345 -14.60 30.40 25.92
C ILE A 345 -15.30 30.46 27.28
N PHE A 346 -16.28 29.59 27.53
CA PHE A 346 -17.08 29.63 28.76
C PHE A 346 -16.30 29.14 29.97
N SER A 347 -15.49 28.09 29.83
CA SER A 347 -14.55 27.68 30.88
C SER A 347 -13.63 28.84 31.30
N LYS A 348 -13.20 29.67 30.33
CA LYS A 348 -12.39 30.86 30.62
C LYS A 348 -13.16 32.04 31.19
N MET A 349 -14.44 32.20 30.86
CA MET A 349 -15.30 33.19 31.53
C MET A 349 -15.46 32.82 33.01
N ASP A 350 -15.72 31.55 33.30
CA ASP A 350 -15.91 31.04 34.66
C ASP A 350 -14.62 31.15 35.49
N GLU A 351 -13.47 30.74 34.94
CA GLU A 351 -12.16 30.84 35.60
C GLU A 351 -11.79 32.30 35.93
N LEU A 352 -12.22 33.26 35.11
CA LEU A 352 -11.98 34.69 35.31
C LEU A 352 -13.08 35.39 36.12
N HIS A 353 -14.09 34.65 36.58
CA HIS A 353 -15.25 35.17 37.30
C HIS A 353 -16.00 36.26 36.53
N LEU A 354 -16.08 36.12 35.21
CA LEU A 354 -16.89 36.98 34.34
C LEU A 354 -18.32 36.43 34.29
N GLN A 355 -19.32 37.28 34.52
CA GLN A 355 -20.72 36.85 34.49
C GLN A 355 -21.13 36.46 33.06
N SER A 356 -21.43 35.18 32.83
CA SER A 356 -22.15 34.75 31.62
C SER A 356 -23.64 34.95 31.84
N ASN A 357 -24.31 35.47 30.80
CA ASN A 357 -25.77 35.54 30.74
C ASN A 357 -26.20 34.72 29.51
N ASN A 358 -27.40 34.13 29.54
CA ASN A 358 -27.93 33.35 28.41
C ASN A 358 -27.90 34.11 27.07
N ARG A 359 -28.05 35.45 27.11
CA ARG A 359 -27.95 36.32 25.93
C ARG A 359 -26.54 36.36 25.36
N ILE A 360 -25.53 36.41 26.22
CA ILE A 360 -24.11 36.40 25.85
C ILE A 360 -23.77 35.05 25.22
N GLU A 361 -24.19 33.95 25.85
CA GLU A 361 -23.92 32.61 25.34
C GLU A 361 -24.56 32.39 23.97
N ALA A 362 -25.82 32.82 23.80
CA ALA A 362 -26.51 32.79 22.52
C ALA A 362 -25.79 33.63 21.45
N ALA A 363 -25.26 34.80 21.82
CA ALA A 363 -24.48 35.64 20.90
C ALA A 363 -23.18 34.96 20.46
N TYR A 364 -22.46 34.28 21.36
CA TYR A 364 -21.29 33.49 21.00
C TYR A 364 -21.64 32.34 20.06
N ARG A 365 -22.67 31.55 20.37
CA ARG A 365 -23.16 30.45 19.51
C ARG A 365 -23.48 30.94 18.09
N GLN A 366 -24.26 32.01 17.98
CA GLN A 366 -24.63 32.59 16.68
C GLN A 366 -23.41 33.17 15.96
N GLY A 367 -22.49 33.83 16.69
CA GLY A 367 -21.26 34.36 16.13
C GLY A 367 -20.35 33.27 15.57
N LEU A 368 -20.13 32.17 16.31
CA LEU A 368 -19.33 31.02 15.89
C LEU A 368 -19.91 30.36 14.63
N HIS A 369 -21.25 30.25 14.56
CA HIS A 369 -21.93 29.63 13.43
C HIS A 369 -21.94 30.52 12.18
N ARG A 370 -22.24 31.82 12.33
CA ARG A 370 -22.46 32.71 11.18
C ARG A 370 -21.23 33.49 10.73
N LEU A 371 -20.30 33.76 11.65
CA LEU A 371 -19.12 34.59 11.39
C LEU A 371 -17.84 33.97 11.98
N PRO A 372 -17.46 32.73 11.58
CA PRO A 372 -16.30 32.03 12.15
C PRO A 372 -14.97 32.77 11.93
N ASN A 373 -14.90 33.65 10.93
CA ASN A 373 -13.70 34.45 10.60
C ASN A 373 -13.73 35.86 11.22
N HIS A 374 -14.64 36.12 12.17
CA HIS A 374 -14.67 37.40 12.88
C HIS A 374 -13.36 37.62 13.64
N TRP A 375 -12.81 38.85 13.62
CA TRP A 375 -11.54 39.16 14.27
C TRP A 375 -11.49 38.74 15.75
N TYR A 376 -12.64 38.83 16.43
CA TYR A 376 -12.80 38.46 17.83
C TYR A 376 -12.73 36.93 18.03
N ILE A 377 -13.40 36.17 17.15
CA ILE A 377 -13.39 34.71 17.16
C ILE A 377 -12.01 34.19 16.76
N GLU A 378 -11.37 34.77 15.75
CA GLU A 378 -9.99 34.43 15.36
C GLU A 378 -9.00 34.59 16.51
N ARG A 379 -9.18 35.61 17.36
CA ARG A 379 -8.37 35.75 18.58
C ARG A 379 -8.65 34.66 19.60
N PHE A 380 -9.91 34.26 19.78
CA PHE A 380 -10.22 33.10 20.61
C PHE A 380 -9.68 31.79 20.04
N LYS A 381 -9.76 31.55 18.72
CA LYS A 381 -9.15 30.39 18.06
C LYS A 381 -7.67 30.26 18.40
N HIS A 382 -6.93 31.37 18.32
CA HIS A 382 -5.51 31.38 18.67
C HIS A 382 -5.26 31.03 20.15
N LEU A 383 -6.02 31.64 21.06
CA LEU A 383 -5.90 31.38 22.51
C LEU A 383 -6.31 29.95 22.88
N ALA A 384 -7.35 29.41 22.23
CA ALA A 384 -7.81 28.04 22.39
C ALA A 384 -6.72 27.06 21.94
N ILE A 385 -6.13 27.27 20.76
CA ILE A 385 -5.02 26.45 20.26
C ILE A 385 -3.84 26.49 21.25
N MET A 386 -3.47 27.66 21.76
CA MET A 386 -2.41 27.77 22.78
C MET A 386 -2.76 27.04 24.06
N HIS A 387 -4.03 27.08 24.48
CA HIS A 387 -4.52 26.40 25.67
C HIS A 387 -4.47 24.89 25.52
N TYR A 388 -5.07 24.35 24.46
CA TYR A 388 -5.07 22.90 24.21
C TYR A 388 -3.67 22.36 23.97
N GLU A 389 -2.79 23.09 23.29
CA GLU A 389 -1.38 22.71 23.16
C GLU A 389 -0.67 22.66 24.52
N ALA A 390 -0.90 23.67 25.37
CA ALA A 390 -0.32 23.69 26.70
C ALA A 390 -0.84 22.55 27.58
N TYR A 391 -2.14 22.29 27.53
CA TYR A 391 -2.81 21.20 28.22
C TYR A 391 -2.29 19.82 27.76
N HIS A 392 -2.23 19.61 26.45
CA HIS A 392 -1.76 18.36 25.82
C HIS A 392 -0.34 17.97 26.27
N PHE A 393 0.54 18.95 26.46
CA PHE A 393 1.91 18.72 26.93
C PHE A 393 2.11 18.90 28.45
N ASN A 394 1.02 18.95 29.24
CA ASN A 394 1.06 19.18 30.68
C ASN A 394 1.85 20.43 31.10
N ARG A 395 1.84 21.49 30.27
CA ARG A 395 2.49 22.77 30.54
C ARG A 395 1.48 23.78 31.03
N SER A 396 1.70 24.37 32.21
CA SER A 396 0.85 25.45 32.69
C SER A 396 1.21 26.78 32.01
N LYS A 397 0.39 27.21 31.04
CA LYS A 397 0.45 28.56 30.44
C LYS A 397 -0.66 29.49 30.95
N LYS A 398 -1.28 29.16 32.10
CA LYS A 398 -2.41 29.94 32.66
C LYS A 398 -2.06 31.42 32.85
N HIS A 399 -0.85 31.72 33.32
CA HIS A 399 -0.36 33.08 33.55
C HIS A 399 -0.24 33.93 32.27
N ILE A 400 -0.16 33.31 31.08
CA ILE A 400 -0.12 34.02 29.78
C ILE A 400 -1.52 34.10 29.18
N ILE A 401 -2.24 32.99 29.19
CA ILE A 401 -3.54 32.85 28.52
C ILE A 401 -4.61 33.69 29.24
N ASN A 402 -4.65 33.64 30.58
CA ASN A 402 -5.72 34.29 31.35
C ASN A 402 -5.70 35.83 31.21
N PRO A 403 -4.54 36.52 31.26
CA PRO A 403 -4.49 37.96 30.95
C PRO A 403 -4.94 38.29 29.53
N MET A 404 -4.54 37.48 28.52
CA MET A 404 -4.96 37.71 27.14
C MET A 404 -6.47 37.52 26.96
N CYS A 405 -7.05 36.48 27.56
CA CYS A 405 -8.50 36.30 27.58
C CYS A 405 -9.19 37.49 28.26
N LYS A 406 -8.68 37.95 29.40
CA LYS A 406 -9.23 39.10 30.13
C LYS A 406 -9.24 40.37 29.28
N GLU A 407 -8.14 40.66 28.56
CA GLU A 407 -8.09 41.80 27.64
C GLU A 407 -9.03 41.64 26.45
N LEU A 408 -9.22 40.41 25.96
CA LEU A 408 -10.17 40.13 24.88
C LEU A 408 -11.61 40.34 25.37
N PHE A 409 -11.98 39.80 26.53
CA PHE A 409 -13.33 39.95 27.11
C PHE A 409 -13.73 41.41 27.36
N LYS A 410 -12.78 42.32 27.65
CA LYS A 410 -13.09 43.77 27.71
C LYS A 410 -13.68 44.30 26.41
N LYS A 411 -13.36 43.70 25.26
CA LYS A 411 -13.85 44.06 23.93
C LYS A 411 -15.12 43.31 23.53
N GLN A 412 -15.72 42.53 24.43
CA GLN A 412 -16.93 41.76 24.15
C GLN A 412 -18.11 42.64 23.71
N HIS A 413 -18.26 43.83 24.28
CA HIS A 413 -19.31 44.77 23.90
C HIS A 413 -19.20 45.21 22.43
N ILE A 414 -17.96 45.37 21.92
CA ILE A 414 -17.69 45.69 20.51
C ILE A 414 -18.13 44.52 19.64
N PHE A 415 -17.74 43.29 20.01
CA PHE A 415 -18.18 42.09 19.29
C PHE A 415 -19.70 41.96 19.23
N ILE A 416 -20.41 42.19 20.34
CA ILE A 416 -21.87 42.13 20.38
C ILE A 416 -22.48 43.22 19.49
N ALA A 417 -21.96 44.45 19.54
CA ALA A 417 -22.41 45.53 18.67
C ALA A 417 -22.22 45.18 17.17
N ASP A 418 -21.06 44.63 16.81
CA ASP A 418 -20.76 44.16 15.44
C ASP A 418 -21.75 43.06 14.99
N LEU A 419 -22.16 42.16 15.90
CA LEU A 419 -23.15 41.11 15.60
C LEU A 419 -24.56 41.70 15.38
N VAL A 420 -24.95 42.72 16.14
CA VAL A 420 -26.22 43.43 15.96
C VAL A 420 -26.21 44.20 14.63
N GLU A 421 -25.13 44.91 14.33
CA GLU A 421 -24.97 45.66 13.07
C GLU A 421 -25.09 44.74 11.85
N LYS A 422 -24.54 43.53 11.94
CA LYS A 422 -24.62 42.51 10.88
C LYS A 422 -25.93 41.73 10.85
N GLY A 423 -26.88 42.03 11.75
CA GLY A 423 -28.18 41.34 11.84
C GLY A 423 -28.06 39.86 12.22
N VAL A 424 -26.99 39.48 12.93
CA VAL A 424 -26.80 38.11 13.42
C VAL A 424 -27.64 37.86 14.67
N ILE A 425 -27.76 38.88 15.53
CA ILE A 425 -28.58 38.87 16.74
C ILE A 425 -29.50 40.10 16.74
N LEU A 426 -30.67 39.97 17.37
CA LEU A 426 -31.73 41.00 17.45
C LEU A 426 -31.66 41.80 18.75
#